data_AF-A0A814KHB3-F1
#
_entry.id   AF-A0A814KHB3-F1
#
_cell.length_a   1.000
_cell.length_b   1.000
_cell.length_c   1.000
_cell.angle_alpha   90.00
_cell.angle_beta   90.00
_cell.angle_gamma   90.00
#
_symmetry.space_group_name_H-M   'P 1'
#
loop_
_entity.id
_entity.type
_entity.pdbx_description
1 polymer ?
#
loop_
_entity_poly.entity_id
_entity_poly.type
_entity_poly.pdbx_seq_one_letter_code
_entity_poly.pdbx_strand_id
1 'polypeptide(L)'
;MSRHYMKLLKEPDRVAKTVQQHGQLRLIFLQHNNPAVKEHACKLIEILVQAEFLKATAGGTTPLDPEHEYEINKIERRLKLPLTDHQVKTIHDLAIQITQASIKLHASLTGIGYNVDQTLGTDKQVFSIMGPHRDHYYGDIFVIFKLEIMLHPDANFSVQAATTFGPSLSAYTHRSWLKNPNNDGKCTEQFHSSKLHCSVPHYEYAAARELVALTGKDKQTMDAR
;
A
#
# COMPACT_ATOMS: atom_id res chain seq x y z
N MET A 1 1.01 4.29 2.52
CA MET A 1 1.23 3.29 1.45
C MET A 1 2.20 2.23 1.97
N SER A 2 2.05 0.97 1.58
CA SER A 2 2.94 -0.09 2.06
C SER A 2 4.31 -0.01 1.38
N ARG A 3 5.36 -0.50 2.04
CA ARG A 3 6.73 -0.47 1.51
C ARG A 3 6.88 -1.32 0.26
N HIS A 4 6.18 -2.46 0.21
CA HIS A 4 6.09 -3.31 -0.98
C HIS A 4 5.52 -2.54 -2.16
N TYR A 5 4.41 -1.81 -1.95
CA TYR A 5 3.83 -0.97 -3.00
C TYR A 5 4.80 0.10 -3.49
N MET A 6 5.53 0.77 -2.58
CA MET A 6 6.57 1.74 -2.96
C MET A 6 7.69 1.12 -3.80
N LYS A 7 8.07 -0.14 -3.56
CA LYS A 7 9.05 -0.85 -4.41
C LYS A 7 8.50 -1.07 -5.82
N LEU A 8 7.21 -1.41 -5.96
CA LEU A 8 6.57 -1.61 -7.27
C LEU A 8 6.51 -0.32 -8.09
N LEU A 9 6.45 0.85 -7.46
CA LEU A 9 6.46 2.15 -8.15
C LEU A 9 7.79 2.46 -8.89
N LYS A 10 8.81 1.61 -8.78
CA LYS A 10 10.02 1.67 -9.60
C LYS A 10 9.83 1.16 -11.03
N GLU A 11 8.83 0.31 -11.23
CA GLU A 11 8.56 -0.36 -12.50
C GLU A 11 7.55 0.48 -13.30
N PRO A 12 7.91 0.98 -14.50
CA PRO A 12 7.00 1.75 -15.35
C PRO A 12 5.65 1.04 -15.57
N ASP A 13 5.66 -0.27 -15.83
CA ASP A 13 4.44 -1.06 -16.04
C ASP A 13 3.50 -1.06 -14.83
N ARG A 14 4.04 -1.01 -13.62
CA ARG A 14 3.25 -0.95 -12.38
C ARG A 14 2.65 0.43 -12.18
N VAL A 15 3.39 1.47 -12.51
CA VAL A 15 2.88 2.84 -12.50
C VAL A 15 1.78 3.03 -13.55
N ALA A 16 1.96 2.51 -14.77
CA ALA A 16 0.94 2.54 -15.80
C ALA A 16 -0.36 1.85 -15.34
N LYS A 17 -0.26 0.67 -14.71
CA LYS A 17 -1.42 0.00 -14.10
C LYS A 17 -2.08 0.84 -13.00
N THR A 18 -1.29 1.55 -12.19
CA THR A 18 -1.80 2.45 -11.15
C THR A 18 -2.61 3.60 -11.75
N VAL A 19 -2.08 4.23 -12.81
CA VAL A 19 -2.77 5.29 -13.56
C VAL A 19 -4.10 4.77 -14.10
N GLN A 20 -4.10 3.59 -14.74
CA GLN A 20 -5.30 2.98 -15.33
C GLN A 20 -6.42 2.71 -14.32
N GLN A 21 -6.10 2.54 -13.03
CA GLN A 21 -7.09 2.33 -11.96
C GLN A 21 -7.66 3.64 -11.39
N HIS A 22 -7.16 4.81 -11.82
CA HIS A 22 -7.63 6.09 -11.33
C HIS A 22 -9.12 6.29 -11.62
N GLY A 23 -9.88 6.77 -10.62
CA GLY A 23 -11.34 6.85 -10.68
C GLY A 23 -11.87 7.64 -11.87
N GLN A 24 -11.24 8.76 -12.22
CA GLN A 24 -11.63 9.57 -13.39
C GLN A 24 -11.40 8.83 -14.71
N LEU A 25 -10.32 8.06 -14.86
CA LEU A 25 -10.08 7.28 -16.08
C LEU A 25 -11.09 6.14 -16.21
N ARG A 26 -11.39 5.48 -15.09
CA ARG A 26 -12.45 4.47 -15.05
C ARG A 26 -13.80 5.04 -15.47
N LEU A 27 -14.13 6.27 -15.06
CA LEU A 27 -15.35 6.95 -15.50
C LEU A 27 -15.35 7.22 -17.01
N ILE A 28 -14.23 7.69 -17.58
CA ILE A 28 -14.10 7.88 -19.05
C ILE A 28 -14.32 6.56 -19.78
N PHE A 29 -13.71 5.47 -19.31
CA PHE A 29 -13.86 4.14 -19.92
C PHE A 29 -15.29 3.60 -19.82
N LEU A 30 -15.98 3.86 -18.70
CA LEU A 30 -17.39 3.49 -18.54
C LEU A 30 -18.32 4.30 -19.44
N GLN A 31 -18.06 5.60 -19.61
CA GLN A 31 -18.87 6.48 -20.47
C GLN A 31 -18.77 6.09 -21.94
N HIS A 32 -17.58 5.71 -22.39
CA HIS A 32 -17.33 5.43 -23.81
C HIS A 32 -17.35 3.96 -24.18
N ASN A 33 -17.51 3.05 -23.19
CA ASN A 33 -17.63 1.59 -23.25
C ASN A 33 -17.18 0.90 -24.56
N ASN A 34 -15.99 1.26 -25.04
CA ASN A 34 -15.46 0.84 -26.32
C ASN A 34 -14.06 0.24 -26.08
N PRO A 35 -13.86 -1.04 -26.42
CA PRO A 35 -12.58 -1.72 -26.22
C PRO A 35 -11.39 -1.00 -26.88
N ALA A 36 -11.57 -0.44 -28.08
CA ALA A 36 -10.51 0.27 -28.80
C ALA A 36 -10.12 1.57 -28.11
N VAL A 37 -11.09 2.29 -27.53
CA VAL A 37 -10.82 3.51 -26.74
C VAL A 37 -9.97 3.15 -25.51
N LYS A 38 -10.35 2.08 -24.80
CA LYS A 38 -9.61 1.61 -23.64
C LYS A 38 -8.19 1.18 -24.02
N GLU A 39 -8.04 0.41 -25.09
CA GLU A 39 -6.74 -0.05 -25.58
C GLU A 39 -5.83 1.12 -25.97
N HIS A 40 -6.33 2.07 -26.75
CA HIS A 40 -5.57 3.25 -27.15
C HIS A 40 -5.20 4.14 -25.96
N ALA A 41 -6.11 4.33 -25.00
CA ALA A 41 -5.82 5.08 -23.78
C ALA A 41 -4.77 4.37 -22.89
N CYS A 42 -4.86 3.05 -22.73
CA CYS A 42 -3.86 2.26 -22.02
C CYS A 42 -2.49 2.39 -22.68
N LYS A 43 -2.41 2.28 -24.02
CA LYS A 43 -1.17 2.45 -24.76
C LYS A 43 -0.59 3.86 -24.64
N LEU A 44 -1.43 4.89 -24.68
CA LEU A 44 -1.00 6.27 -24.43
C LEU A 44 -0.39 6.42 -23.03
N ILE A 45 -1.06 5.88 -22.01
CA ILE A 45 -0.57 5.90 -20.62
C ILE A 45 0.79 5.22 -20.51
N GLU A 46 0.96 4.04 -21.10
CA GLU A 46 2.23 3.30 -21.09
C GLU A 46 3.37 4.11 -21.70
N ILE A 47 3.16 4.72 -22.86
CA ILE A 47 4.16 5.56 -23.53
C ILE A 47 4.51 6.79 -22.70
N LEU A 48 3.51 7.48 -22.14
CA LEU A 48 3.72 8.66 -21.30
C LEU A 48 4.49 8.33 -20.02
N VAL A 49 4.14 7.21 -19.37
CA VAL A 49 4.83 6.74 -18.17
C VAL A 49 6.29 6.42 -18.51
N GLN A 50 6.53 5.65 -19.56
CA GLN A 50 7.89 5.28 -19.98
C GLN A 50 8.74 6.51 -20.29
N ALA A 51 8.18 7.51 -20.99
CA ALA A 51 8.85 8.75 -21.29
C ALA A 51 9.24 9.54 -20.04
N GLU A 52 8.35 9.66 -19.05
CA GLU A 52 8.65 10.36 -17.79
C GLU A 52 9.72 9.64 -16.96
N PHE A 53 9.74 8.30 -16.97
CA PHE A 53 10.82 7.53 -16.34
C PHE A 53 12.17 7.75 -17.03
N LEU A 54 12.20 7.75 -18.37
CA LEU A 54 13.41 8.05 -19.12
C LEU A 54 13.94 9.46 -18.83
N LYS A 55 13.06 10.47 -18.82
CA LYS A 55 13.41 11.84 -18.44
C LYS A 55 14.01 11.92 -17.04
N ALA A 56 13.43 11.21 -16.07
CA ALA A 56 13.94 11.18 -14.70
C ALA A 56 15.32 10.51 -14.61
N THR A 57 15.56 9.42 -15.36
CA THR A 57 16.88 8.77 -15.39
C THR A 57 17.97 9.62 -16.05
N ALA A 58 17.58 10.50 -16.98
CA ALA A 58 18.50 11.33 -17.74
C ALA A 58 18.66 12.77 -17.19
N GLY A 59 18.20 13.04 -15.96
CA GLY A 59 18.41 14.33 -15.29
C GLY A 59 17.40 15.43 -15.63
N GLY A 60 16.26 15.08 -16.23
CA GLY A 60 15.05 15.94 -16.28
C GLY A 60 14.85 16.78 -17.53
N THR A 61 15.80 16.84 -18.47
CA THR A 61 15.73 17.72 -19.65
C THR A 61 15.99 17.03 -20.99
N THR A 62 15.89 15.71 -21.05
CA THR A 62 15.98 15.02 -22.35
C THR A 62 14.66 15.21 -23.10
N PRO A 63 14.67 15.79 -24.32
CA PRO A 63 13.50 15.80 -25.17
C PRO A 63 12.93 14.39 -25.33
N LEU A 64 11.60 14.28 -25.46
CA LEU A 64 11.02 13.01 -25.89
C LEU A 64 11.66 12.65 -27.23
N ASP A 65 12.09 11.40 -27.35
CA ASP A 65 12.60 10.87 -28.60
C ASP A 65 11.54 11.09 -29.71
N PRO A 66 11.91 11.61 -30.90
CA PRO A 66 10.96 11.95 -31.96
C PRO A 66 10.00 10.80 -32.34
N GLU A 67 10.42 9.54 -32.19
CA GLU A 67 9.57 8.37 -32.40
C GLU A 67 8.43 8.27 -31.36
N HIS A 68 8.74 8.58 -30.10
CA HIS A 68 7.75 8.63 -29.03
C HIS A 68 6.75 9.77 -29.21
N GLU A 69 7.21 10.97 -29.61
CA GLU A 69 6.31 12.09 -29.91
C GLU A 69 5.37 11.78 -31.08
N TYR A 70 5.89 11.12 -32.13
CA TYR A 70 5.07 10.70 -33.26
C TYR A 70 3.98 9.70 -32.85
N GLU A 71 4.32 8.67 -32.07
CA GLU A 71 3.35 7.67 -31.63
C GLU A 71 2.32 8.25 -30.64
N ILE A 72 2.70 9.18 -29.75
CA ILE A 72 1.77 9.91 -28.89
C ILE A 72 0.75 10.66 -29.75
N ASN A 73 1.22 11.49 -30.69
CA ASN A 73 0.35 12.29 -31.57
C ASN A 73 -0.61 11.41 -32.40
N LYS A 74 -0.12 10.27 -32.87
CA LYS A 74 -0.92 9.30 -33.63
C LYS A 74 -2.03 8.68 -32.79
N ILE A 75 -1.74 8.31 -31.54
CA ILE A 75 -2.74 7.74 -30.62
C ILE A 75 -3.74 8.81 -30.18
N GLU A 76 -3.28 10.02 -29.86
CA GLU A 76 -4.16 11.12 -29.48
C GLU A 76 -5.15 11.47 -30.59
N ARG A 77 -4.73 11.51 -31.85
CA ARG A 77 -5.65 11.71 -32.99
C ARG A 77 -6.74 10.65 -33.05
N ARG A 78 -6.43 9.39 -32.73
CA ARG A 78 -7.41 8.30 -32.67
C ARG A 78 -8.35 8.44 -31.48
N LEU A 79 -7.84 8.92 -30.34
CA LEU A 79 -8.64 9.13 -29.13
C LEU A 79 -9.54 10.36 -29.23
N LYS A 80 -9.16 11.40 -29.96
CA LYS A 80 -9.98 12.61 -30.19
C LYS A 80 -11.21 12.38 -31.06
N LEU A 81 -11.31 11.23 -31.76
CA LEU A 81 -12.50 10.86 -32.52
C LEU A 81 -13.68 10.51 -31.57
N PRO A 82 -13.50 9.59 -30.59
CA PRO A 82 -14.55 9.26 -29.62
C PRO A 82 -14.53 10.10 -28.33
N LEU A 83 -13.39 10.69 -27.95
CA LEU A 83 -13.24 11.44 -26.70
C LEU A 83 -13.22 12.95 -26.94
N THR A 84 -13.69 13.71 -25.95
CA THR A 84 -13.51 15.16 -25.93
C THR A 84 -12.05 15.53 -25.68
N ASP A 85 -11.60 16.69 -26.16
CA ASP A 85 -10.25 17.21 -25.87
C ASP A 85 -9.97 17.29 -24.35
N HIS A 86 -11.00 17.60 -23.56
CA HIS A 86 -10.89 17.61 -22.10
C HIS A 86 -10.54 16.22 -21.55
N GLN A 87 -11.21 15.16 -22.01
CA GLN A 87 -10.95 13.78 -21.57
C GLN A 87 -9.57 13.29 -21.99
N VAL A 88 -9.13 13.61 -23.21
CA VAL A 88 -7.77 13.27 -23.69
C VAL A 88 -6.73 13.99 -22.81
N LYS A 89 -6.94 15.28 -22.54
CA LYS A 89 -6.08 16.04 -21.62
C LYS A 89 -6.07 15.46 -20.22
N THR A 90 -7.21 15.02 -19.68
CA THR A 90 -7.28 14.36 -18.37
C THR A 90 -6.45 13.08 -18.33
N ILE A 91 -6.48 12.25 -19.38
CA ILE A 91 -5.64 11.04 -19.48
C ILE A 91 -4.17 11.42 -19.40
N HIS A 92 -3.76 12.42 -20.19
CA HIS A 92 -2.38 12.89 -20.26
C HIS A 92 -1.90 13.47 -18.91
N ASP A 93 -2.68 14.40 -18.34
CA ASP A 93 -2.35 15.08 -17.08
C ASP A 93 -2.26 14.08 -15.93
N LEU A 94 -3.18 13.12 -15.82
CA LEU A 94 -3.13 12.09 -14.77
C LEU A 94 -1.95 11.14 -14.95
N ALA A 95 -1.64 10.73 -16.18
CA ALA A 95 -0.49 9.88 -16.45
C ALA A 95 0.81 10.55 -16.00
N ILE A 96 1.01 11.82 -16.35
CA ILE A 96 2.20 12.58 -15.94
C ILE A 96 2.21 12.81 -14.42
N GLN A 97 1.13 13.32 -13.84
CA GLN A 97 1.09 13.66 -12.41
C GLN A 97 1.35 12.45 -11.52
N ILE A 98 0.69 11.32 -11.80
CA ILE A 98 0.87 10.07 -11.02
C ILE A 98 2.29 9.53 -11.23
N THR A 99 2.84 9.59 -12.45
CA THR A 99 4.20 9.13 -12.72
C THR A 99 5.24 9.96 -11.98
N GLN A 100 5.15 11.28 -12.06
CA GLN A 100 6.04 12.19 -11.34
C GLN A 100 5.91 12.03 -9.82
N ALA A 101 4.70 11.85 -9.30
CA ALA A 101 4.49 11.54 -7.89
C ALA A 101 5.15 10.21 -7.51
N SER A 102 5.03 9.17 -8.35
CA SER A 102 5.64 7.85 -8.13
C SER A 102 7.17 7.92 -8.10
N ILE A 103 7.78 8.66 -9.04
CA ILE A 103 9.22 8.90 -9.09
C ILE A 103 9.70 9.64 -7.82
N LYS A 104 9.01 10.71 -7.43
CA LYS A 104 9.32 11.46 -6.20
C LYS A 104 9.20 10.62 -4.94
N LEU A 105 8.14 9.81 -4.85
CA LEU A 105 7.91 8.90 -3.72
C LEU A 105 9.01 7.84 -3.61
N HIS A 106 9.49 7.34 -4.74
CA HIS A 106 10.62 6.41 -4.74
C HIS A 106 11.92 7.10 -4.29
N ALA A 107 12.21 8.30 -4.79
CA ALA A 107 13.40 9.06 -4.41
C ALA A 107 13.42 9.47 -2.92
N SER A 108 12.24 9.54 -2.28
CA SER A 108 12.11 9.81 -0.86
C SER A 108 12.44 8.57 -0.01
N LEU A 109 13.43 8.69 0.89
CA LEU A 109 13.76 7.68 1.90
C LEU A 109 12.74 7.65 3.06
N THR A 110 11.44 7.67 2.75
CA THR A 110 10.39 7.59 3.77
C THR A 110 10.03 6.13 4.10
N GLY A 111 9.77 5.87 5.38
CA GLY A 111 9.41 4.56 5.91
C GLY A 111 10.57 3.82 6.59
N ILE A 112 10.25 3.09 7.66
CA ILE A 112 11.23 2.30 8.41
C ILE A 112 11.61 1.09 7.53
N GLY A 113 12.86 1.04 7.07
CA GLY A 113 13.40 -0.05 6.24
C GLY A 113 13.73 -1.29 7.05
N TYR A 114 12.88 -1.67 8.01
CA TYR A 114 13.19 -2.75 8.94
C TYR A 114 13.05 -4.10 8.24
N ASN A 115 14.13 -4.87 8.17
CA ASN A 115 14.17 -6.12 7.42
C ASN A 115 13.16 -7.16 7.92
N VAL A 116 12.82 -7.13 9.21
CA VAL A 116 11.84 -8.04 9.83
C VAL A 116 10.45 -7.85 9.24
N ASP A 117 10.12 -6.64 8.74
CA ASP A 117 8.81 -6.39 8.14
C ASP A 117 8.59 -7.20 6.87
N GLN A 118 9.66 -7.53 6.13
CA GLN A 118 9.56 -8.40 4.96
C GLN A 118 9.29 -9.85 5.37
N THR A 119 9.95 -10.32 6.43
CA THR A 119 9.74 -11.67 6.98
C THR A 119 8.32 -11.85 7.50
N LEU A 120 7.78 -10.84 8.20
CA LEU A 120 6.43 -10.85 8.77
C LEU A 120 5.34 -10.41 7.78
N GLY A 121 5.73 -10.01 6.56
CA GLY A 121 4.83 -9.49 5.53
C GLY A 121 4.11 -8.19 5.89
N THR A 122 4.53 -7.49 6.96
CA THR A 122 4.01 -6.17 7.34
C THR A 122 4.44 -5.09 6.35
N ASP A 123 5.51 -5.34 5.57
CA ASP A 123 5.94 -4.46 4.47
C ASP A 123 4.90 -4.32 3.35
N LYS A 124 3.95 -5.26 3.26
CA LYS A 124 2.82 -5.24 2.31
C LYS A 124 1.60 -4.48 2.84
N GLN A 125 1.59 -4.13 4.12
CA GLN A 125 0.44 -3.50 4.78
C GLN A 125 0.70 -2.03 5.08
N VAL A 126 -0.37 -1.25 5.18
CA VAL A 126 -0.33 0.05 5.87
C VAL A 126 -0.83 -0.23 7.28
N PHE A 127 0.01 0.00 8.27
CA PHE A 127 -0.34 -0.26 9.67
C PHE A 127 -0.13 0.98 10.52
N SER A 128 -0.77 0.97 11.67
CA SER A 128 -0.62 1.98 12.70
C SER A 128 -0.69 1.30 14.07
N ILE A 129 -0.05 1.91 15.08
CA ILE A 129 -0.01 1.38 16.44
C ILE A 129 -0.92 2.24 17.31
N MET A 130 -1.98 1.64 17.85
CA MET A 130 -2.87 2.31 18.79
C MET A 130 -2.47 1.95 20.22
N GLY A 131 -1.99 2.92 21.00
CA GLY A 131 -1.61 2.72 22.40
C GLY A 131 -0.58 3.74 22.89
N PRO A 132 -0.18 3.66 24.18
CA PRO A 132 0.89 4.48 24.72
C PRO A 132 2.20 4.14 24.02
N HIS A 133 2.61 5.02 23.12
CA HIS A 133 3.85 4.91 22.36
C HIS A 133 4.79 6.04 22.76
N ARG A 134 6.09 5.76 22.86
CA ARG A 134 7.08 6.69 23.43
C ARG A 134 7.72 7.64 22.42
N ASP A 135 7.53 7.37 21.12
CA ASP A 135 8.25 8.08 20.05
C ASP A 135 7.37 8.38 18.81
N HIS A 136 7.81 9.29 17.94
CA HIS A 136 7.13 9.64 16.69
C HIS A 136 7.60 8.78 15.50
N TYR A 137 7.49 7.45 15.59
CA TYR A 137 8.02 6.56 14.55
C TYR A 137 7.14 6.43 13.29
N TYR A 138 5.80 6.49 13.43
CA TYR A 138 4.86 6.15 12.36
C TYR A 138 3.99 7.33 11.88
N GLY A 139 4.30 8.55 12.32
CA GLY A 139 3.54 9.76 12.00
C GLY A 139 2.19 9.86 12.74
N ASP A 140 1.37 10.83 12.34
CA ASP A 140 0.04 11.03 12.91
C ASP A 140 -0.91 9.89 12.53
N ILE A 141 -1.74 9.46 13.50
CA ILE A 141 -2.65 8.33 13.36
C ILE A 141 -4.07 8.86 13.13
N PHE A 142 -4.66 8.48 12.01
CA PHE A 142 -6.09 8.68 11.75
C PHE A 142 -6.82 7.35 11.90
N VAL A 143 -7.77 7.30 12.84
CA VAL A 143 -8.60 6.12 13.07
C VAL A 143 -9.93 6.34 12.37
N ILE A 144 -10.22 5.53 11.34
CA ILE A 144 -11.47 5.60 10.59
C ILE A 144 -12.20 4.26 10.76
N PHE A 145 -13.21 4.23 11.64
CA PHE A 145 -14.08 3.07 11.83
C PHE A 145 -15.19 3.04 10.78
N LYS A 146 -14.82 2.90 9.50
CA LYS A 146 -15.80 2.64 8.43
C LYS A 146 -15.99 1.13 8.33
N LEU A 147 -17.22 0.65 8.53
CA LEU A 147 -17.54 -0.78 8.54
C LEU A 147 -17.06 -1.50 7.27
N GLU A 148 -17.24 -0.88 6.10
CA GLU A 148 -16.75 -1.42 4.82
C GLU A 148 -15.23 -1.67 4.80
N ILE A 149 -14.44 -0.80 5.42
CA ILE A 149 -12.99 -0.95 5.50
C ILE A 149 -12.66 -2.06 6.51
N MET A 150 -13.31 -2.04 7.68
CA MET A 150 -13.07 -3.02 8.74
C MET A 150 -13.43 -4.46 8.32
N LEU A 151 -14.44 -4.62 7.46
CA LEU A 151 -14.86 -5.91 6.92
C LEU A 151 -14.11 -6.33 5.64
N HIS A 152 -13.23 -5.47 5.12
CA HIS A 152 -12.42 -5.82 3.94
C HIS A 152 -11.41 -6.92 4.31
N PRO A 153 -11.24 -8.00 3.51
CA PRO A 153 -10.38 -9.14 3.84
C PRO A 153 -8.92 -8.78 4.17
N ASP A 154 -8.44 -7.66 3.61
CA ASP A 154 -7.07 -7.17 3.88
C ASP A 154 -6.95 -6.35 5.17
N ALA A 155 -8.07 -5.95 5.79
CA ALA A 155 -8.08 -5.23 7.05
C ALA A 155 -7.98 -6.21 8.22
N ASN A 156 -6.94 -6.10 9.02
CA ASN A 156 -6.72 -7.00 10.15
C ASN A 156 -6.26 -6.20 11.36
N PHE A 157 -6.56 -6.74 12.54
CA PHE A 157 -6.13 -6.19 13.82
C PHE A 157 -5.25 -7.22 14.53
N SER A 158 -4.16 -6.75 15.13
CA SER A 158 -3.35 -7.57 16.04
C SER A 158 -3.17 -6.80 17.33
N VAL A 159 -3.36 -7.49 18.45
CA VAL A 159 -3.29 -6.87 19.78
C VAL A 159 -1.84 -6.52 20.17
N GLN A 160 -0.87 -7.15 19.51
CA GLN A 160 0.55 -6.80 19.64
C GLN A 160 1.17 -6.51 18.28
N ALA A 161 2.26 -5.75 18.29
CA ALA A 161 3.06 -5.49 17.12
C ALA A 161 3.68 -6.78 16.57
N ALA A 162 3.78 -6.91 15.25
CA ALA A 162 4.35 -8.11 14.62
C ALA A 162 5.78 -8.43 15.13
N THR A 163 6.56 -7.39 15.43
CA THR A 163 7.92 -7.48 15.95
C THR A 163 8.03 -8.16 17.32
N THR A 164 6.91 -8.33 18.05
CA THR A 164 6.88 -9.10 19.31
C THR A 164 7.02 -10.61 19.10
N PHE A 165 6.63 -11.12 17.92
CA PHE A 165 6.83 -12.51 17.51
C PHE A 165 8.17 -12.74 16.82
N GLY A 166 8.76 -11.68 16.26
CA GLY A 166 10.07 -11.69 15.63
C GLY A 166 11.22 -11.63 16.65
N PRO A 167 12.28 -10.84 16.39
CA PRO A 167 13.52 -10.89 17.18
C PRO A 167 13.36 -10.64 18.68
N SER A 168 12.35 -9.87 19.09
CA SER A 168 12.16 -9.56 20.51
C SER A 168 11.58 -10.72 21.31
N LEU A 169 10.86 -11.63 20.65
CA LEU A 169 10.16 -12.78 21.26
C LEU A 169 9.24 -12.41 22.45
N SER A 170 8.94 -11.12 22.64
CA SER A 170 8.18 -10.59 23.77
C SER A 170 6.72 -11.05 23.78
N ALA A 171 6.20 -11.49 22.63
CA ALA A 171 4.88 -12.12 22.53
C ALA A 171 4.74 -13.29 23.50
N TYR A 172 5.79 -14.12 23.62
CA TYR A 172 5.78 -15.33 24.45
C TYR A 172 5.92 -15.04 25.95
N THR A 173 6.52 -13.90 26.30
CA THR A 173 6.58 -13.43 27.68
C THR A 173 5.23 -12.89 28.15
N HIS A 174 4.58 -12.06 27.33
CA HIS A 174 3.31 -11.43 27.70
C HIS A 174 2.13 -12.42 27.59
N ARG A 175 2.18 -13.32 26.60
CA ARG A 175 1.15 -14.33 26.34
C ARG A 175 1.66 -15.70 26.81
N SER A 176 1.63 -15.93 28.12
CA SER A 176 2.04 -17.21 28.73
C SER A 176 1.32 -18.46 28.21
N TRP A 177 0.20 -18.29 27.50
CA TRP A 177 -0.51 -19.38 26.81
C TRP A 177 0.09 -19.72 25.43
N LEU A 178 0.95 -18.86 24.88
CA LEU A 178 1.76 -19.17 23.71
C LEU A 178 3.06 -19.85 24.12
N LYS A 179 3.46 -20.86 23.34
CA LYS A 179 4.76 -21.51 23.48
C LYS A 179 5.65 -21.04 22.34
N ASN A 180 6.84 -20.52 22.69
CA ASN A 180 7.84 -20.15 21.71
C ASN A 180 8.27 -21.39 20.91
N PRO A 181 8.07 -21.42 19.58
CA PRO A 181 8.43 -22.57 18.76
C PRO A 181 9.95 -22.66 18.47
N ASN A 182 10.76 -21.71 18.93
CA ASN A 182 12.21 -21.61 18.67
C ASN A 182 12.56 -21.72 17.18
N ASN A 183 11.68 -21.22 16.32
CA ASN A 183 11.81 -21.27 14.88
C ASN A 183 11.11 -20.06 14.27
N ASP A 184 11.86 -19.24 13.54
CA ASP A 184 11.36 -17.96 13.00
C ASP A 184 10.18 -18.13 12.03
N GLY A 185 10.16 -19.21 11.24
CA GLY A 185 9.03 -19.53 10.36
C GLY A 185 7.75 -19.80 11.15
N LYS A 186 7.85 -20.63 12.19
CA LYS A 186 6.73 -20.92 13.09
C LYS A 186 6.31 -19.71 13.92
N CYS A 187 7.24 -18.85 14.33
CA CYS A 187 6.91 -17.57 14.97
C CYS A 187 6.10 -16.67 14.03
N THR A 188 6.47 -16.65 12.74
CA THR A 188 5.75 -15.90 11.70
C THR A 188 4.34 -16.46 11.48
N GLU A 189 4.20 -17.79 11.41
CA GLU A 189 2.88 -18.46 11.35
C GLU A 189 2.01 -18.13 12.57
N GLN A 190 2.60 -18.13 13.77
CA GLN A 190 1.91 -17.75 15.00
C GLN A 190 1.48 -16.28 15.01
N PHE A 191 2.29 -15.38 14.47
CA PHE A 191 1.87 -13.99 14.25
C PHE A 191 0.65 -13.92 13.33
N HIS A 192 0.69 -14.56 12.15
CA HIS A 192 -0.40 -14.51 11.18
C HIS A 192 -1.69 -15.13 11.70
N SER A 193 -1.60 -16.23 12.47
CA SER A 193 -2.75 -16.87 13.12
C SER A 193 -3.29 -16.08 14.32
N SER A 194 -2.54 -15.13 14.85
CA SER A 194 -3.00 -14.25 15.94
C SER A 194 -3.78 -13.02 15.47
N LYS A 195 -3.82 -12.77 14.16
CA LYS A 195 -4.59 -11.65 13.58
C LYS A 195 -6.08 -11.91 13.76
N LEU A 196 -6.79 -10.88 14.21
CA LEU A 196 -8.22 -10.87 14.38
C LEU A 196 -8.84 -10.03 13.25
N HIS A 197 -9.83 -10.60 12.56
CA HIS A 197 -10.54 -9.94 11.48
C HIS A 197 -11.96 -9.58 11.94
N CYS A 198 -12.45 -8.38 11.59
CA CYS A 198 -13.74 -7.89 12.10
C CYS A 198 -14.96 -8.65 11.55
N SER A 199 -14.77 -9.48 10.52
CA SER A 199 -15.81 -10.37 9.99
C SER A 199 -16.05 -11.62 10.86
N VAL A 200 -15.16 -11.92 11.80
CA VAL A 200 -15.33 -13.06 12.70
C VAL A 200 -16.43 -12.73 13.71
N PRO A 201 -17.45 -13.60 13.90
CA PRO A 201 -18.47 -13.38 14.92
C PRO A 201 -17.84 -13.14 16.30
N HIS A 202 -18.30 -12.09 16.99
CA HIS A 202 -17.79 -11.69 18.30
C HIS A 202 -16.31 -11.28 18.31
N TYR A 203 -15.78 -10.81 17.18
CA TYR A 203 -14.43 -10.26 17.07
C TYR A 203 -14.13 -9.25 18.19
N GLU A 204 -15.07 -8.34 18.46
CA GLU A 204 -14.94 -7.29 19.47
C GLU A 204 -14.72 -7.86 20.87
N TYR A 205 -15.37 -9.00 21.16
CA TYR A 205 -15.24 -9.68 22.42
C TYR A 205 -13.89 -10.39 22.55
N ALA A 206 -13.43 -11.03 21.48
CA ALA A 206 -12.09 -11.63 21.43
C ALA A 206 -10.99 -10.56 21.58
N ALA A 207 -11.09 -9.45 20.85
CA ALA A 207 -10.18 -8.32 20.93
C ALA A 207 -10.16 -7.70 22.34
N ALA A 208 -11.32 -7.46 22.94
CA ALA A 208 -11.43 -6.92 24.29
C ALA A 208 -10.83 -7.87 25.35
N ARG A 209 -11.14 -9.17 25.28
CA ARG A 209 -10.58 -10.17 26.20
C ARG A 209 -9.07 -10.24 26.11
N GLU A 210 -8.51 -10.19 24.90
CA GLU A 210 -7.07 -10.21 24.68
C GLU A 210 -6.40 -8.95 25.24
N LEU A 211 -7.00 -7.77 25.04
CA LEU A 211 -6.52 -6.51 25.63
C LEU A 211 -6.54 -6.55 27.17
N VAL A 212 -7.63 -7.05 27.76
CA VAL A 212 -7.75 -7.21 29.23
C VAL A 212 -6.74 -8.23 29.74
N ALA A 213 -6.52 -9.35 29.04
CA ALA A 213 -5.56 -10.36 29.46
C ALA A 213 -4.12 -9.84 29.45
N LEU A 214 -3.77 -8.98 28.49
CA LEU A 214 -2.44 -8.36 28.42
C LEU A 214 -2.25 -7.29 29.48
N THR A 215 -3.21 -6.38 29.64
CA THR A 215 -3.12 -5.26 30.60
C THR A 215 -3.37 -5.68 32.05
N GLY A 216 -4.16 -6.73 32.28
CA GLY A 216 -4.45 -7.26 33.60
C GLY A 216 -3.26 -8.01 34.22
N LYS A 217 -2.36 -8.56 33.40
CA LYS A 217 -1.14 -9.21 33.87
C LYS A 217 -0.09 -8.23 34.41
N ASP A 218 -0.01 -7.03 33.84
CA ASP A 218 0.93 -6.01 34.32
C ASP A 218 0.66 -5.59 35.78
N LYS A 219 -0.59 -5.73 36.27
CA LYS A 219 -0.90 -5.49 37.68
C LYS A 219 -0.36 -6.58 38.61
N GLN A 220 -0.37 -7.85 38.19
CA GLN A 220 0.14 -8.95 39.02
C GLN A 220 1.66 -8.92 39.18
N THR A 221 2.39 -8.38 38.20
CA THR A 221 3.85 -8.21 38.27
C THR A 221 4.27 -6.94 39.03
N MET A 222 3.40 -5.94 39.17
CA MET A 222 3.67 -4.76 40.02
C MET A 222 3.40 -5.02 41.51
N ASP A 223 2.42 -5.87 41.85
CA ASP A 223 2.14 -6.27 43.24
C ASP A 223 3.13 -7.30 43.81
N ALA A 224 4.07 -7.78 42.99
CA ALA A 224 5.12 -8.73 43.35
C ALA A 224 6.52 -8.09 43.48
N ARG A 225 6.61 -6.76 43.57
CA ARG A 225 7.85 -6.01 43.84
C ARG A 225 7.78 -5.26 45.16
#